data_AF-A2DYY7-F1
#
_entry.id   AF-A2DYY7-F1
#
_cell.length_a   1.000
_cell.length_b   1.000
_cell.length_c   1.000
_cell.angle_alpha   90.00
_cell.angle_beta   90.00
_cell.angle_gamma   90.00
#
_symmetry.space_group_name_H-M   'P 1'
#
loop_
_entity.id
_entity.type
_entity.pdbx_description
1 polymer ?
#
loop_
_entity_poly.entity_id
_entity_poly.type
_entity_poly.pdbx_seq_one_letter_code
_entity_poly.pdbx_strand_id
1 'polypeptide(L)'
;MQDENGETALHKASKFRSMKTAKVLISRGARIYIKDNYGETALYKAQQQSKNSRIVEFLISNGARNFRDEFINYLTQRRKYIVEVD
;
A
#
# COMPACT_ATOMS: atom_id res chain seq x y z
N MET A 1 8.22 2.41 -14.51
CA MET A 1 7.35 2.97 -15.55
C MET A 1 5.91 2.93 -15.05
N GLN A 2 5.15 3.97 -15.35
CA GLN A 2 3.73 4.11 -15.03
C GLN A 2 2.94 4.24 -16.34
N ASP A 3 1.69 3.80 -16.35
CA ASP A 3 0.77 4.05 -17.47
C ASP A 3 0.19 5.49 -17.40
N GLU A 4 -0.75 5.80 -18.29
CA GLU A 4 -1.43 7.11 -18.35
C GLU A 4 -2.19 7.49 -17.07
N ASN A 5 -2.58 6.50 -16.25
CA ASN A 5 -3.24 6.70 -14.97
C ASN A 5 -2.25 6.79 -13.80
N GLY A 6 -0.94 6.77 -14.09
CA GLY A 6 0.08 6.67 -13.06
C GLY A 6 0.19 5.26 -12.48
N GLU A 7 -0.51 4.25 -13.01
CA GLU A 7 -0.45 2.91 -12.45
C GLU A 7 0.83 2.19 -12.90
N THR A 8 1.53 1.58 -11.95
CA THR A 8 2.62 0.64 -12.25
C THR A 8 2.07 -0.75 -12.54
N ALA A 9 2.89 -1.64 -13.12
CA ALA A 9 2.54 -3.05 -13.25
C ALA A 9 2.16 -3.70 -11.90
N LEU A 10 2.74 -3.24 -10.79
CA LEU A 10 2.42 -3.73 -9.45
C LEU A 10 1.01 -3.29 -9.01
N HIS A 11 0.54 -2.09 -9.39
CA HIS A 11 -0.85 -1.68 -9.14
C HIS A 11 -1.85 -2.64 -9.79
N LYS A 12 -1.66 -2.93 -11.08
CA LYS A 12 -2.52 -3.85 -11.82
C LYS A 12 -2.46 -5.26 -11.21
N ALA A 13 -1.26 -5.78 -10.95
CA ALA A 13 -1.10 -7.10 -10.35
C ALA A 13 -1.81 -7.20 -8.98
N SER A 14 -1.73 -6.16 -8.17
CA SER A 14 -2.42 -6.07 -6.88
C SER A 14 -3.93 -5.99 -7.01
N LYS A 15 -4.45 -5.11 -7.89
CA LYS A 15 -5.88 -4.98 -8.20
C LYS A 15 -6.49 -6.31 -8.64
N PHE A 16 -5.78 -7.06 -9.48
CA PHE A 16 -6.24 -8.36 -9.98
C PHE A 16 -5.80 -9.55 -9.11
N ARG A 17 -5.22 -9.31 -7.92
CA ARG A 17 -4.75 -10.34 -6.98
C ARG A 17 -3.81 -11.38 -7.61
N SER A 18 -3.04 -10.98 -8.62
CA SER A 18 -2.12 -11.86 -9.35
C SER A 18 -0.82 -12.07 -8.58
N MET A 19 -0.80 -13.08 -7.70
CA MET A 19 0.36 -13.42 -6.86
C MET A 19 1.63 -13.72 -7.67
N LYS A 20 1.51 -14.45 -8.79
CA LYS A 20 2.68 -14.82 -9.61
C LYS A 20 3.33 -13.58 -10.20
N THR A 21 2.53 -12.67 -10.76
CA THR A 21 3.03 -11.42 -11.34
C THR A 21 3.62 -10.51 -10.27
N ALA A 22 2.94 -10.34 -9.13
CA ALA A 22 3.45 -9.51 -8.03
C ALA A 22 4.81 -9.98 -7.50
N LYS A 23 4.97 -11.31 -7.29
CA LYS A 23 6.26 -11.90 -6.88
C LYS A 23 7.38 -11.59 -7.86
N VAL A 24 7.12 -11.76 -9.15
CA VAL A 24 8.11 -11.50 -10.21
C VAL A 24 8.48 -10.02 -10.30
N LEU A 25 7.51 -9.12 -10.12
CA LEU A 25 7.76 -7.69 -10.15
C LEU A 25 8.64 -7.26 -8.98
N ILE A 26 8.30 -7.69 -7.76
CA ILE A 26 9.06 -7.34 -6.55
C ILE A 26 10.47 -7.94 -6.61
N SER A 27 10.63 -9.19 -7.05
CA SER A 27 11.96 -9.81 -7.18
C SER A 27 12.84 -9.11 -8.22
N ARG A 28 12.25 -8.39 -9.18
CA ARG A 28 12.94 -7.53 -10.15
C ARG A 28 13.10 -6.07 -9.70
N GLY A 29 12.85 -5.78 -8.43
CA GLY A 29 13.05 -4.44 -7.86
C GLY A 29 11.93 -3.45 -8.14
N ALA A 30 10.71 -3.92 -8.40
CA ALA A 30 9.55 -3.02 -8.50
C ALA A 30 9.37 -2.22 -7.21
N ARG A 31 9.27 -0.89 -7.34
CA ARG A 31 9.04 0.02 -6.23
C ARG A 31 7.62 -0.14 -5.69
N ILE A 32 7.50 -0.49 -4.41
CA ILE A 32 6.24 -0.81 -3.72
C ILE A 32 5.41 0.43 -3.34
N TYR A 33 6.07 1.56 -3.15
CA TYR A 33 5.48 2.79 -2.60
C TYR A 33 5.03 3.81 -3.66
N ILE A 34 5.13 3.44 -4.95
CA ILE A 34 4.70 4.34 -6.02
C ILE A 34 3.21 4.61 -5.89
N LYS A 35 2.85 5.88 -6.03
CA LYS A 35 1.46 6.35 -6.07
C LYS A 35 1.06 6.58 -7.51
N ASP A 36 -0.17 6.19 -7.85
CA ASP A 36 -0.80 6.56 -9.11
C ASP A 36 -1.30 8.01 -9.11
N ASN A 37 -1.99 8.44 -10.18
CA ASN A 37 -2.50 9.81 -10.30
C ASN A 37 -3.57 10.16 -9.25
N TYR A 38 -4.14 9.16 -8.57
CA TYR A 38 -5.10 9.33 -7.48
C TYR A 38 -4.43 9.29 -6.09
N GLY A 39 -3.10 9.16 -6.05
CA GLY A 39 -2.35 9.03 -4.80
C GLY A 39 -2.41 7.62 -4.20
N GLU A 40 -2.94 6.64 -4.93
CA GLU A 40 -3.15 5.27 -4.46
C GLU A 40 -1.92 4.40 -4.73
N THR A 41 -1.61 3.49 -3.81
CA THR A 41 -0.50 2.53 -3.97
C THR A 41 -1.00 1.17 -4.42
N ALA A 42 -0.08 0.29 -4.80
CA ALA A 42 -0.40 -1.10 -5.09
C ALA A 42 -1.09 -1.81 -3.91
N LEU A 43 -0.74 -1.48 -2.65
CA LEU A 43 -1.42 -2.02 -1.47
C LEU A 43 -2.88 -1.55 -1.40
N TYR A 44 -3.13 -0.26 -1.66
CA TYR A 44 -4.48 0.28 -1.69
C TYR A 44 -5.35 -0.47 -2.70
N LYS A 45 -4.87 -0.63 -3.94
CA LYS A 45 -5.60 -1.36 -5.00
C LYS A 45 -5.98 -2.79 -4.59
N ALA A 46 -5.10 -3.50 -3.88
CA ALA A 46 -5.38 -4.84 -3.36
C ALA A 46 -6.45 -4.82 -2.25
N GLN A 47 -6.36 -3.87 -1.31
CA GLN A 47 -7.29 -3.76 -0.19
C GLN A 47 -8.71 -3.39 -0.62
N GLN A 48 -8.87 -2.63 -1.71
CA GLN A 48 -10.18 -2.31 -2.30
C GLN A 48 -10.96 -3.56 -2.73
N GLN A 49 -10.27 -4.65 -3.04
CA GLN A 49 -10.89 -5.92 -3.40
C GLN A 49 -11.13 -6.82 -2.20
N SER A 50 -10.14 -6.93 -1.31
CA SER A 50 -10.25 -7.67 -0.05
C SER A 50 -9.06 -7.36 0.86
N LYS A 51 -9.34 -6.86 2.06
CA LYS A 51 -8.33 -6.53 3.07
C LYS A 51 -7.52 -7.75 3.55
N ASN A 52 -8.10 -8.94 3.56
CA ASN A 52 -7.51 -10.16 4.12
C ASN A 52 -7.11 -11.16 3.04
N SER A 53 -6.54 -10.66 1.93
CA SER A 53 -6.11 -11.50 0.82
C SER A 53 -4.60 -11.77 0.88
N ARG A 54 -4.17 -12.93 0.35
CA ARG A 54 -2.75 -13.30 0.27
C ARG A 54 -1.88 -12.23 -0.40
N ILE A 55 -2.44 -11.48 -1.36
CA ILE A 55 -1.71 -10.39 -2.02
C ILE A 55 -1.48 -9.21 -1.08
N VAL A 56 -2.43 -8.90 -0.20
CA VAL A 56 -2.28 -7.84 0.81
C VAL A 56 -1.19 -8.22 1.81
N GLU A 57 -1.27 -9.42 2.37
CA GLU A 57 -0.25 -9.96 3.29
C GLU A 57 1.14 -9.95 2.64
N PHE A 58 1.22 -10.37 1.37
CA PHE A 58 2.47 -10.39 0.63
C PHE A 58 3.05 -8.99 0.38
N LEU A 59 2.23 -7.99 0.06
CA LEU A 59 2.72 -6.62 -0.10
C LEU A 59 3.20 -6.03 1.23
N ILE A 60 2.45 -6.26 2.31
CA ILE A 60 2.82 -5.80 3.67
C ILE A 60 4.14 -6.45 4.12
N SER A 61 4.31 -7.75 3.89
CA SER A 61 5.57 -8.45 4.24
C SER A 61 6.78 -7.98 3.43
N ASN A 62 6.54 -7.36 2.27
CA ASN A 62 7.57 -6.70 1.46
C ASN A 62 7.68 -5.19 1.74
N GLY A 63 7.13 -4.71 2.85
CA GLY A 63 7.30 -3.34 3.33
C GLY A 63 6.28 -2.33 2.79
N ALA A 64 5.21 -2.78 2.14
CA ALA A 64 4.10 -1.88 1.80
C ALA A 64 3.39 -1.42 3.09
N ARG A 65 3.25 -0.10 3.25
CA ARG A 65 2.55 0.49 4.41
C ARG A 65 1.22 1.09 3.99
N ASN A 66 0.27 1.01 4.90
CA ASN A 66 -0.98 1.72 4.76
C ASN A 66 -0.76 3.17 5.23
N PHE A 67 -0.55 4.09 4.29
CA PHE A 67 -0.27 5.50 4.63
C PHE A 67 -1.43 6.18 5.37
N ARG A 68 -2.66 5.65 5.28
CA ARG A 68 -3.79 6.15 6.06
C ARG A 68 -3.60 5.90 7.56
N ASP A 69 -2.98 4.78 7.92
CA ASP A 69 -2.77 4.40 9.31
C ASP A 69 -1.63 5.22 9.94
N GLU A 70 -0.63 5.65 9.17
CA GLU A 70 0.48 6.47 9.67
C GLU A 70 -0.01 7.87 10.09
N PHE A 71 -0.95 8.47 9.34
CA PHE A 71 -1.59 9.73 9.72
C PHE A 71 -2.48 9.58 10.95
N ILE A 72 -3.32 8.53 11.02
CA ILE A 72 -4.13 8.28 12.22
C ILE A 72 -3.25 7.99 13.43
N ASN A 73 -2.19 7.19 13.29
CA ASN A 73 -1.29 6.86 14.39
C ASN A 73 -0.53 8.11 14.87
N TYR A 74 -0.07 8.97 13.96
CA TYR A 74 0.49 10.28 14.28
C TYR A 74 -0.49 11.17 15.07
N LEU A 75 -1.74 11.28 14.61
CA LEU A 75 -2.77 12.05 15.31
C LEU A 75 -3.14 11.43 16.67
N THR A 76 -3.16 10.10 16.77
CA THR A 76 -3.54 9.38 17.99
C THR A 76 -2.45 9.49 19.06
N GLN A 77 -1.18 9.40 18.67
CA GLN A 77 -0.05 9.62 19.58
C GLN A 77 -0.01 11.06 20.09
N ARG A 78 -0.23 12.06 19.22
CA ARG A 78 -0.33 13.46 19.65
C ARG A 78 -1.50 13.73 20.59
N ARG A 79 -2.64 13.08 20.38
CA ARG A 79 -3.80 13.24 21.27
C ARG A 79 -3.49 12.75 22.69
N LYS A 80 -2.65 11.71 22.85
CA LYS A 80 -2.24 11.19 24.16
C LYS A 80 -1.38 12.18 24.96
N TYR A 81 -0.53 12.96 24.29
CA TYR A 81 0.31 13.98 24.93
C TYR A 81 -0.45 15.25 25.36
N ILE A 82 -1.68 15.46 24.91
CA ILE A 82 -2.45 16.67 25.28
C ILE A 82 -3.31 16.41 26.52
N VAL A 83 -3.72 15.16 26.79
CA VAL A 83 -4.59 14.81 27.94
C VAL A 83 -3.84 14.48 29.22
N GLU A 84 -2.52 14.25 29.17
CA GLU A 84 -1.69 13.93 30.36
C GLU A 84 -0.98 15.18 30.93
N VAL A 85 -1.29 16.38 30.45
CA VAL A 85 -0.67 17.65 30.92
C VAL A 85 -1.64 18.56 31.68
N ASP A 86 -2.82 18.05 32.06
CA ASP A 86 -3.80 18.72 32.91
C ASP A 86 -3.95 17.99 34.26
#